data_AF-A0AAV4AZJ2-F1
#
_entry.id   AF-A0AAV4AZJ2-F1
#
_cell.length_a   1.000
_cell.length_b   1.000
_cell.length_c   1.000
_cell.angle_alpha   90.00
_cell.angle_beta   90.00
_cell.angle_gamma   90.00
#
_symmetry.space_group_name_H-M   'P 1'
#
loop_
_entity.id
_entity.type
_entity.pdbx_description
1 polymer ?
#
loop_
_entity_poly.entity_id
_entity_poly.type
_entity_poly.pdbx_seq_one_letter_code
_entity_poly.pdbx_strand_id
1 'polypeptide(L)'
;MSIMFLFWSWNITESVQAPTQCQATDQREATLTAALEHEDYFGAKELASLRDLFQARVYLGHNSGLRHPSMSPYIFGTRQGCDIIDLEQTLPLLHQALNITGHIVYRGGMVLFLSRQMQVLPWVERLAREVGEYAHCRSWQRGE
;
A
#
# COMPACT_ATOMS: atom_id res chain seq x y z
N MET A 1 -40.29 -64.88 -1.47
CA MET A 1 -41.02 -64.23 -0.36
C MET A 1 -40.04 -64.00 0.79
N SER A 2 -40.02 -62.76 1.32
CA SER A 2 -39.58 -62.32 2.66
C SER A 2 -38.22 -62.75 3.21
N ILE A 3 -37.23 -61.85 3.22
CA ILE A 3 -36.87 -60.86 4.27
C ILE A 3 -36.04 -61.47 5.39
N MET A 4 -34.76 -61.10 5.44
CA MET A 4 -34.05 -60.85 6.69
C MET A 4 -32.87 -59.90 6.43
N PHE A 5 -33.15 -58.59 6.45
CA PHE A 5 -32.11 -57.55 6.50
C PHE A 5 -31.69 -57.38 7.95
N LEU A 6 -30.45 -57.76 8.28
CA LEU A 6 -29.84 -57.46 9.56
C LEU A 6 -29.42 -55.99 9.59
N PHE A 7 -30.21 -55.19 10.31
CA PHE A 7 -29.86 -53.86 10.78
C PHE A 7 -28.67 -53.97 11.73
N TRP A 8 -27.50 -53.51 11.30
CA TRP A 8 -26.46 -53.04 12.22
C TRP A 8 -26.42 -51.52 12.15
N SER A 9 -27.17 -50.92 13.07
CA SER A 9 -27.01 -49.51 13.44
C SER A 9 -25.75 -49.43 14.29
N TRP A 10 -24.70 -48.79 13.78
CA TRP A 10 -23.74 -48.14 14.65
C TRP A 10 -23.78 -46.64 14.40
N ASN A 11 -24.35 -45.99 15.40
CA ASN A 11 -24.42 -44.56 15.60
C ASN A 11 -22.98 -44.04 15.80
N ILE A 12 -22.40 -43.42 14.77
CA ILE A 12 -21.20 -42.58 14.93
C ILE A 12 -21.64 -41.15 14.70
N THR A 13 -22.11 -40.54 15.80
CA THR A 13 -22.09 -39.08 15.95
C THR A 13 -20.66 -38.65 16.26
N GLU A 14 -19.74 -38.84 15.32
CA GLU A 14 -18.55 -38.00 15.29
C GLU A 14 -18.94 -36.80 14.45
N SER A 15 -19.25 -35.70 15.13
CA SER A 15 -19.02 -34.39 14.54
C SER A 15 -17.55 -34.39 14.12
N VAL A 16 -17.29 -34.61 12.84
CA VAL A 16 -16.01 -34.28 12.23
C VAL A 16 -15.87 -32.77 12.41
N GLN A 17 -15.28 -32.36 13.54
CA GLN A 17 -14.81 -31.01 13.69
C GLN A 17 -13.72 -30.86 12.65
N ALA A 18 -14.04 -30.18 11.55
CA ALA A 18 -13.03 -29.73 10.61
C ALA A 18 -11.97 -28.96 11.42
N PRO A 19 -10.69 -29.36 11.39
CA PRO A 19 -9.70 -28.77 12.27
C PRO A 19 -9.44 -27.31 11.87
N THR A 20 -9.74 -26.39 12.78
CA THR A 20 -9.07 -25.10 13.09
C THR A 20 -8.91 -24.03 11.99
N GLN A 21 -9.10 -24.32 10.71
CA GLN A 21 -8.88 -23.35 9.63
C GLN A 21 -9.96 -22.25 9.57
N CYS A 22 -11.22 -22.58 9.86
CA CYS A 22 -12.31 -21.59 9.85
C CYS A 22 -12.18 -20.54 10.98
N GLN A 23 -11.64 -20.93 12.15
CA GLN A 23 -11.47 -19.98 13.26
C GLN A 23 -10.30 -19.00 13.02
N ALA A 24 -9.26 -19.44 12.31
CA ALA A 24 -8.11 -18.59 11.98
C ALA A 24 -8.41 -17.58 10.87
N THR A 25 -9.27 -17.94 9.90
CA THR A 25 -9.75 -16.99 8.88
C THR A 25 -10.62 -15.91 9.50
N ASP A 26 -11.56 -16.28 10.37
CA ASP A 26 -12.46 -15.33 11.03
C ASP A 26 -11.70 -14.32 11.91
N GLN A 27 -10.65 -14.77 12.63
CA GLN A 27 -9.82 -13.88 13.45
C GLN A 27 -8.97 -12.91 12.60
N ARG A 28 -8.42 -13.38 11.48
CA ARG A 28 -7.65 -12.52 10.57
C ARG A 28 -8.53 -11.47 9.92
N GLU A 29 -9.71 -11.86 9.46
CA GLU A 29 -10.68 -10.94 8.87
C GLU A 29 -11.18 -9.90 9.88
N ALA A 30 -11.44 -10.31 11.13
CA ALA A 30 -11.77 -9.37 12.20
C ALA A 30 -10.64 -8.36 12.47
N THR A 31 -9.38 -8.81 12.49
CA THR A 31 -8.22 -7.93 12.70
C THR A 31 -8.03 -6.95 11.53
N LEU A 32 -8.20 -7.44 10.30
CA LEU A 32 -8.16 -6.60 9.09
C LEU A 32 -9.29 -5.57 9.06
N THR A 33 -10.47 -5.94 9.55
CA THR A 33 -11.63 -5.05 9.62
C THR A 33 -11.40 -3.94 10.64
N ALA A 34 -10.88 -4.29 11.83
CA ALA A 34 -10.53 -3.32 12.87
C ALA A 34 -9.50 -2.28 12.37
N ALA A 35 -8.53 -2.68 11.53
CA ALA A 35 -7.57 -1.75 10.95
C ALA A 35 -8.22 -0.73 9.99
N LEU A 36 -9.33 -1.07 9.33
CA LEU A 36 -10.03 -0.17 8.41
C LEU A 36 -10.97 0.83 9.10
N GLU A 37 -11.36 0.56 10.34
CA GLU A 37 -12.26 1.44 11.12
C GLU A 37 -11.57 2.74 11.55
N HIS A 38 -10.24 2.76 11.60
CA HIS A 38 -9.45 3.89 12.08
C HIS A 38 -8.82 4.63 10.90
N GLU A 39 -9.05 5.96 10.79
CA GLU A 39 -8.51 6.75 9.68
C GLU A 39 -6.97 6.79 9.63
N ASP A 40 -6.33 6.75 10.80
CA ASP A 40 -4.87 6.81 10.93
C ASP A 40 -4.36 5.68 11.84
N TYR A 41 -4.61 4.44 11.41
CA TYR A 41 -4.22 3.24 12.17
C TYR A 41 -2.70 3.15 12.40
N PHE A 42 -1.89 3.62 11.46
CA PHE A 42 -0.42 3.53 11.51
C PHE A 42 0.26 4.80 12.03
N GLY A 43 -0.48 5.88 12.34
CA GLY A 43 0.12 7.17 12.72
C GLY A 43 0.89 7.83 11.56
N ALA A 44 0.48 7.63 10.32
CA ALA A 44 1.16 8.11 9.13
C ALA A 44 1.25 9.64 9.07
N LYS A 45 0.32 10.36 9.74
CA LYS A 45 0.33 11.82 9.81
C LYS A 45 1.53 12.39 10.57
N GLU A 46 2.07 11.64 11.53
CA GLU A 46 3.21 12.08 12.36
C GLU A 46 4.56 11.97 11.63
N LEU A 47 4.61 11.20 10.53
CA LEU A 47 5.86 10.93 9.80
C LEU A 47 6.36 12.11 8.97
N ALA A 48 5.46 13.02 8.56
CA ALA A 48 5.81 14.15 7.71
C ALA A 48 5.00 15.39 8.09
N SER A 49 5.70 16.51 8.32
CA SER A 49 5.08 17.82 8.51
C SER A 49 5.26 18.74 7.29
N LEU A 50 4.42 19.77 7.19
CA LEU A 50 4.53 20.80 6.14
C LEU A 50 5.92 21.48 6.15
N ARG A 51 6.49 21.67 7.35
CA ARG A 51 7.83 22.23 7.53
C ARG A 51 8.91 21.34 6.91
N ASP A 52 8.80 20.03 7.09
CA ASP A 52 9.79 19.07 6.57
C ASP A 52 9.76 19.04 5.04
N LEU A 53 8.56 19.04 4.45
CA LEU A 53 8.38 19.13 2.99
C LEU A 53 8.96 20.43 2.42
N PHE A 54 8.77 21.54 3.14
CA PHE A 54 9.35 22.83 2.76
C PHE A 54 10.88 22.81 2.83
N GLN A 55 11.45 22.28 3.92
CA GLN A 55 12.90 22.18 4.10
C GLN A 55 13.55 21.22 3.07
N ALA A 56 12.84 20.15 2.70
CA ALA A 56 13.25 19.22 1.65
C ALA A 56 13.08 19.78 0.22
N ARG A 57 12.55 21.00 0.06
CA ARG A 57 12.32 21.68 -1.22
C ARG A 57 11.40 20.93 -2.18
N VAL A 58 10.41 20.21 -1.65
CA VAL A 58 9.44 19.43 -2.45
C VAL A 58 8.55 20.32 -3.32
N TYR A 59 8.35 21.58 -2.93
CA TYR A 59 7.53 22.54 -3.66
C TYR A 59 8.13 22.99 -5.00
N LEU A 60 9.39 22.66 -5.31
CA LEU A 60 10.03 23.06 -6.56
C LEU A 60 9.56 22.17 -7.72
N GLY A 61 8.79 22.76 -8.63
CA GLY A 61 8.39 22.15 -9.88
C GLY A 61 9.38 22.41 -11.02
N HIS A 62 8.97 22.02 -12.22
CA HIS A 62 9.69 22.29 -13.46
C HIS A 62 9.37 23.69 -14.01
N ASN A 63 9.98 24.03 -15.15
CA ASN A 63 9.63 25.23 -15.89
C ASN A 63 8.17 25.15 -16.37
N SER A 64 7.45 26.28 -16.33
CA SER A 64 6.04 26.38 -16.68
C SER A 64 5.71 25.92 -18.11
N GLY A 65 6.68 25.99 -19.03
CA GLY A 65 6.52 25.50 -20.40
C GLY A 65 6.50 23.98 -20.54
N LEU A 66 6.99 23.23 -19.54
CA LEU A 66 6.97 21.76 -19.51
C LEU A 66 5.81 21.21 -18.67
N ARG A 67 4.93 22.09 -18.18
CA ARG A 67 3.79 21.71 -17.34
C ARG A 67 2.80 20.85 -18.11
N HIS A 68 2.43 19.71 -17.52
CA HIS A 68 1.32 18.91 -18.00
C HIS A 68 -0.03 19.51 -17.55
N PRO A 69 -1.07 19.58 -18.40
CA PRO A 69 -2.36 20.20 -18.04
C PRO A 69 -3.00 19.63 -16.77
N SER A 70 -2.88 18.31 -16.54
CA SER A 70 -3.40 17.66 -15.32
C SER A 70 -2.69 18.06 -14.02
N MET A 71 -1.52 18.70 -14.11
CA MET A 71 -0.81 19.22 -12.92
C MET A 71 -1.31 20.61 -12.51
N SER A 72 -2.07 21.31 -13.36
CA SER A 72 -2.59 22.66 -13.09
C SER A 72 -3.30 22.81 -11.73
N PRO A 73 -4.17 21.89 -11.25
CA PRO A 73 -4.84 22.06 -9.95
C PRO A 73 -3.91 21.92 -8.74
N TYR A 74 -2.76 21.24 -8.89
CA TYR A 74 -1.80 21.01 -7.80
C TYR A 74 -0.71 22.09 -7.71
N ILE A 75 -0.75 23.08 -8.62
CA ILE A 75 0.25 24.15 -8.69
C ILE A 75 -0.30 25.39 -8.00
N PHE A 76 0.43 25.87 -7.01
CA PHE A 76 0.10 27.09 -6.28
C PHE A 76 0.30 28.34 -7.16
N GLY A 77 1.37 28.36 -7.95
CA GLY A 77 1.68 29.46 -8.86
C GLY A 77 3.02 29.28 -9.57
N THR A 78 3.43 30.29 -10.33
CA THR A 78 4.71 30.29 -11.05
C THR A 78 5.54 31.50 -10.62
N ARG A 79 6.82 31.29 -10.32
CA ARG A 79 7.78 32.34 -9.98
C ARG A 79 9.01 32.21 -10.85
N GLN A 80 9.38 33.28 -11.55
CA GLN A 80 10.56 33.30 -12.43
C GLN A 80 10.56 32.17 -13.48
N GLY A 81 9.38 31.75 -13.93
CA GLY A 81 9.22 30.66 -14.89
C GLY A 81 9.26 29.25 -14.29
N CYS A 82 9.55 29.09 -13.00
CA CYS A 82 9.46 27.81 -12.29
C CYS A 82 8.11 27.67 -11.59
N ASP A 83 7.51 26.49 -11.71
CA ASP A 83 6.26 26.16 -11.04
C ASP A 83 6.49 25.83 -9.57
N ILE A 84 5.54 26.27 -8.74
CA ILE A 84 5.53 26.02 -7.30
C ILE A 84 4.36 25.10 -7.00
N ILE A 85 4.65 23.92 -6.45
CA ILE A 85 3.64 22.92 -6.07
C ILE A 85 3.02 23.33 -4.73
N ASP A 86 1.71 23.14 -4.60
CA ASP A 86 0.98 23.40 -3.37
C ASP A 86 1.23 22.30 -2.31
N LEU A 87 1.93 22.67 -1.23
CA LEU A 87 2.23 21.74 -0.13
C LEU A 87 1.03 21.48 0.79
N GLU A 88 0.06 22.39 0.88
CA GLU A 88 -1.15 22.19 1.67
C GLU A 88 -2.01 21.07 1.07
N GLN A 89 -2.01 20.97 -0.26
CA GLN A 89 -2.64 19.85 -0.97
C GLN A 89 -1.76 18.59 -0.98
N THR A 90 -0.44 18.73 -1.11
CA THR A 90 0.48 17.58 -1.19
C THR A 90 0.53 16.78 0.12
N LEU A 91 0.50 17.45 1.27
CA LEU A 91 0.60 16.80 2.58
C LEU A 91 -0.51 15.77 2.86
N PRO A 92 -1.81 16.10 2.76
CA PRO A 92 -2.87 15.11 2.98
C PRO A 92 -2.85 13.97 1.95
N LEU A 93 -2.49 14.26 0.69
CA LEU A 93 -2.35 13.24 -0.35
C LEU A 93 -1.20 12.25 -0.03
N LEU A 94 -0.09 12.77 0.51
CA LEU A 94 1.02 11.95 0.97
C LEU A 94 0.61 11.05 2.14
N HIS A 95 -0.10 11.59 3.13
CA HIS A 95 -0.60 10.80 4.27
C HIS A 95 -1.54 9.69 3.82
N GLN A 96 -2.43 9.95 2.85
CA GLN A 96 -3.30 8.94 2.26
C GLN A 96 -2.49 7.83 1.56
N ALA A 97 -1.49 8.19 0.76
CA ALA A 97 -0.64 7.23 0.06
C ALA A 97 0.15 6.33 1.05
N LEU A 98 0.66 6.91 2.13
CA LEU A 98 1.33 6.17 3.20
C LEU A 98 0.36 5.21 3.91
N ASN A 99 -0.84 5.66 4.23
CA ASN A 99 -1.85 4.82 4.89
C ASN A 99 -2.25 3.63 4.01
N ILE A 100 -2.49 3.86 2.71
CA ILE A 100 -2.80 2.79 1.75
C ILE A 100 -1.66 1.78 1.68
N THR A 101 -0.42 2.26 1.59
CA THR A 101 0.76 1.40 1.54
C THR A 101 0.90 0.57 2.81
N GLY A 102 0.67 1.18 3.98
CA GLY A 102 0.63 0.49 5.27
C GLY A 102 -0.41 -0.64 5.30
N HIS A 103 -1.63 -0.38 4.80
CA HIS A 103 -2.67 -1.40 4.72
C HIS A 103 -2.35 -2.53 3.73
N ILE A 104 -1.68 -2.25 2.62
CA ILE A 104 -1.24 -3.27 1.65
C ILE A 104 -0.24 -4.21 2.32
N VAL A 105 0.80 -3.65 2.96
CA VAL A 105 1.83 -4.44 3.65
C VAL A 105 1.24 -5.21 4.84
N TYR A 106 0.33 -4.59 5.59
CA TYR A 106 -0.37 -5.25 6.72
C TYR A 106 -1.15 -6.50 6.29
N ARG A 107 -1.68 -6.52 5.06
CA ARG A 107 -2.38 -7.67 4.46
C ARG A 107 -1.42 -8.73 3.88
N GLY A 108 -0.12 -8.50 3.93
CA GLY A 108 0.88 -9.35 3.26
C GLY A 108 0.94 -9.13 1.74
N GLY A 109 0.50 -7.95 1.25
CA GLY A 109 0.67 -7.55 -0.13
C GLY A 109 2.12 -7.17 -0.42
N MET A 110 2.56 -7.38 -1.66
CA MET A 110 3.92 -7.07 -2.11
C MET A 110 4.01 -5.63 -2.63
N VAL A 111 5.10 -4.93 -2.31
CA VAL A 111 5.37 -3.57 -2.82
C VAL A 111 6.55 -3.59 -3.78
N LEU A 112 6.41 -2.93 -4.93
CA LEU A 112 7.47 -2.78 -5.93
C LEU A 112 7.86 -1.31 -6.08
N PHE A 113 9.09 -0.98 -5.69
CA PHE A 113 9.66 0.34 -5.94
C PHE A 113 10.15 0.47 -7.38
N LEU A 114 9.69 1.52 -8.07
CA LEU A 114 10.07 1.82 -9.46
C LEU A 114 10.78 3.16 -9.53
N SER A 115 11.95 3.18 -10.17
CA SER A 115 12.64 4.43 -10.50
C SER A 115 13.48 4.27 -11.76
N ARG A 116 13.57 5.36 -12.53
CA ARG A 116 14.41 5.45 -13.73
C ARG A 116 15.48 6.54 -13.61
N GLN A 117 15.48 7.30 -12.51
CA GLN A 117 16.43 8.39 -12.32
C GLN A 117 17.75 7.86 -11.79
N MET A 118 18.80 7.93 -12.62
CA MET A 118 20.14 7.38 -12.33
C MET A 118 20.71 7.81 -10.97
N GLN A 119 20.45 9.07 -10.57
CA GLN A 119 20.92 9.62 -9.29
C GLN A 119 20.29 8.95 -8.07
N VAL A 120 19.07 8.41 -8.20
CA VAL A 120 18.26 7.91 -7.09
C VAL A 120 18.24 6.37 -7.04
N LEU A 121 18.58 5.70 -8.15
CA LEU A 121 18.58 4.23 -8.24
C LEU A 121 19.31 3.51 -7.09
N PRO A 122 20.59 3.82 -6.76
CA PRO A 122 21.30 3.06 -5.73
C PRO A 122 20.66 3.22 -4.34
N TRP A 123 19.99 4.35 -4.09
CA TRP A 123 19.28 4.62 -2.83
C TRP A 123 18.00 3.80 -2.75
N VAL A 124 17.23 3.73 -3.84
CA VAL A 124 15.99 2.94 -3.89
C VAL A 124 16.29 1.45 -3.75
N GLU A 125 17.30 0.93 -4.45
CA GLU A 125 17.69 -0.48 -4.36
C GLU A 125 18.18 -0.87 -2.97
N ARG A 126 18.91 0.04 -2.29
CA ARG A 126 19.34 -0.17 -0.91
C ARG A 126 18.14 -0.20 0.03
N LEU A 127 17.27 0.81 -0.06
CA LEU A 127 16.10 0.93 0.82
C LEU A 127 15.15 -0.26 0.66
N ALA A 128 14.89 -0.70 -0.57
CA ALA A 128 14.07 -1.88 -0.80
C ALA A 128 14.66 -3.14 -0.15
N ARG A 129 15.98 -3.33 -0.23
CA ARG A 129 16.68 -4.45 0.43
C ARG A 129 16.62 -4.37 1.96
N GLU A 130 16.71 -3.17 2.53
CA GLU A 130 16.60 -2.94 3.97
C GLU A 130 15.19 -3.22 4.51
N VAL A 131 14.16 -2.82 3.75
CA VAL A 131 12.75 -3.05 4.10
C VAL A 131 12.34 -4.51 3.84
N GLY A 132 13.03 -5.21 2.94
CA GLY A 132 12.70 -6.59 2.53
C GLY A 132 11.69 -6.67 1.37
N GLU A 133 11.50 -5.57 0.65
CA GLU A 133 10.59 -5.45 -0.50
C GLU A 133 11.35 -5.40 -1.83
N TYR A 134 10.61 -5.39 -2.94
CA TYR A 134 11.19 -5.47 -4.28
C TYR A 134 11.45 -4.09 -4.88
N ALA A 135 12.49 -3.98 -5.72
CA ALA A 135 12.74 -2.79 -6.53
C ALA A 135 13.08 -3.16 -7.96
N HIS A 136 12.53 -2.41 -8.92
CA HIS A 136 12.93 -2.47 -10.32
C HIS A 136 13.41 -1.09 -10.77
N CYS A 137 14.72 -0.96 -10.90
CA CYS A 137 15.43 0.27 -11.23
C CYS A 137 16.11 0.24 -12.61
N ARG A 138 16.06 -0.90 -13.30
CA ARG A 138 16.68 -1.11 -14.61
C ARG A 138 15.72 -0.70 -15.74
N SER A 139 16.11 -0.92 -16.99
CA SER A 139 15.21 -0.70 -18.11
C SER A 139 14.05 -1.68 -18.04
N TRP A 140 12.84 -1.13 -18.06
CA TRP A 140 11.62 -1.92 -18.14
C TRP A 140 11.58 -2.64 -19.49
N GLN A 141 11.57 -3.97 -19.45
CA GLN A 141 11.38 -4.79 -20.64
C GLN A 141 9.89 -4.93 -20.91
N ARG A 142 9.48 -4.77 -22.17
CA ARG A 142 8.08 -4.98 -22.56
C ARG A 142 7.77 -6.47 -22.41
N GLY A 143 6.67 -6.80 -21.73
CA GLY A 143 6.15 -8.16 -21.72
C GLY A 143 5.68 -8.53 -23.14
N GLU A 144 6.11 -9.70 -23.62
CA GLU A 144 5.61 -10.29 -24.86
C GLU A 144 4.17 -10.81 -24.70
#